data_AF-A0A9X1S8A4-F1
#
_entry.id   AF-A0A9X1S8A4-F1
#
_cell.length_a   1.000
_cell.length_b   1.000
_cell.length_c   1.000
_cell.angle_alpha   90.00
_cell.angle_beta   90.00
_cell.angle_gamma   90.00
#
_symmetry.space_group_name_H-M   'P 1'
#
loop_
_entity.id
_entity.type
_entity.pdbx_description
1 polymer ?
#
loop_
_entity_poly.entity_id
_entity_poly.type
_entity_poly.pdbx_seq_one_letter_code
_entity_poly.pdbx_strand_id
1 'polypeptide(L)'
;MPAGIGLTGDGGLDIAGLEWLGARAYDPAARGFLSTDPLSPVLGAGWDGNPYSYGGNNPLNASDPTGLRPLTDEDLKAYDASSRGALAAAGD
;
A
#
# COMPACT_ATOMS: atom_id res chain seq x y z
N MET A 1 -3.52 -15.43 17.32
CA MET A 1 -4.33 -14.72 16.31
C MET A 1 -5.44 -15.65 15.86
N PRO A 2 -6.66 -15.15 15.57
CA PRO A 2 -7.70 -15.93 14.90
C PRO A 2 -7.17 -16.52 13.57
N ALA A 3 -7.73 -17.64 13.13
CA ALA A 3 -7.36 -18.22 11.84
C ALA A 3 -7.64 -17.22 10.70
N GLY A 4 -6.68 -17.08 9.77
CA GLY A 4 -6.81 -16.16 8.64
C GLY A 4 -6.52 -14.69 8.96
N ILE A 5 -5.92 -14.36 10.11
CA ILE A 5 -5.39 -13.02 10.39
C ILE A 5 -3.90 -13.14 10.75
N GLY A 6 -3.07 -12.34 10.10
CA GLY A 6 -1.62 -12.31 10.28
C GLY A 6 -1.04 -10.90 10.20
N LEU A 7 0.29 -10.84 10.26
CA LEU A 7 1.06 -9.64 10.00
C LEU A 7 1.98 -9.87 8.80
N THR A 8 2.13 -8.87 7.95
CA THR A 8 3.11 -8.86 6.86
C THR A 8 4.51 -8.58 7.41
N GLY A 9 5.55 -8.75 6.58
CA GLY A 9 6.95 -8.55 6.98
C GLY A 9 7.29 -7.11 7.40
N ASP A 10 6.52 -6.15 6.91
CA ASP A 10 6.56 -4.72 7.23
C ASP A 10 5.61 -4.32 8.38
N GLY A 11 4.91 -5.28 8.98
CA GLY A 11 4.01 -5.06 10.11
C GLY A 11 2.58 -4.64 9.74
N GLY A 12 2.22 -4.69 8.46
CA GLY A 12 0.86 -4.54 7.96
C GLY A 12 -0.03 -5.73 8.31
N LEU A 13 -1.34 -5.61 8.05
CA LEU A 13 -2.30 -6.68 8.33
C LEU A 13 -2.42 -7.62 7.12
N ASP A 14 -2.33 -8.92 7.38
CA ASP A 14 -2.76 -9.97 6.45
C ASP A 14 -4.13 -10.50 6.89
N ILE A 15 -5.07 -10.59 5.95
CA ILE A 15 -6.39 -11.16 6.16
C ILE A 15 -6.67 -12.17 5.05
N ALA A 16 -6.68 -13.44 5.41
CA ALA A 16 -6.92 -14.57 4.51
C ALA A 16 -5.99 -14.58 3.28
N GLY A 17 -4.73 -14.18 3.44
CA GLY A 17 -3.74 -14.10 2.36
C GLY A 17 -3.81 -12.82 1.53
N LEU A 18 -4.64 -11.85 1.93
CA LEU A 18 -4.69 -10.52 1.35
C LEU A 18 -4.01 -9.53 2.27
N GLU A 19 -3.17 -8.67 1.68
CA GLU A 19 -2.49 -7.62 2.42
C GLU A 19 -3.38 -6.37 2.46
N TRP A 20 -3.59 -5.83 3.66
CA TRP A 20 -4.35 -4.59 3.82
C TRP A 20 -3.41 -3.38 3.72
N LEU A 21 -3.43 -2.70 2.57
CA LEU A 21 -2.57 -1.56 2.28
C LEU A 21 -3.41 -0.28 2.23
N GLY A 22 -3.39 0.48 3.33
CA GLY A 22 -4.08 1.75 3.47
C GLY A 22 -5.55 1.69 3.04
N ALA A 23 -5.84 2.19 1.84
CA ALA A 23 -7.18 2.29 1.27
C ALA A 23 -7.70 1.01 0.58
N ARG A 24 -6.83 0.04 0.24
CA ARG A 24 -7.20 -1.09 -0.62
C ARG A 24 -6.61 -2.43 -0.15
N ALA A 25 -7.33 -3.51 -0.44
CA ALA A 25 -6.83 -4.88 -0.28
C ALA A 25 -6.00 -5.28 -1.49
N TYR A 26 -4.75 -5.67 -1.25
CA TYR A 26 -3.82 -6.19 -2.23
C TYR A 26 -3.84 -7.72 -2.22
N ASP A 27 -3.91 -8.32 -3.40
CA ASP A 27 -3.78 -9.76 -3.60
C ASP A 27 -2.37 -10.06 -4.13
N PRO A 28 -1.48 -10.66 -3.31
CA PRO A 28 -0.13 -11.02 -3.73
C PRO A 28 -0.07 -12.03 -4.88
N ALA A 29 -1.08 -12.88 -5.04
CA ALA A 29 -1.14 -13.86 -6.11
C ALA A 29 -1.50 -13.20 -7.45
N ALA A 30 -2.45 -12.26 -7.45
CA ALA A 30 -2.81 -11.46 -8.62
C ALA A 30 -1.80 -10.33 -8.92
N ARG A 31 -0.99 -9.94 -7.92
CA ARG A 31 -0.06 -8.80 -7.96
C ARG A 31 -0.74 -7.46 -8.23
N GLY A 32 -1.91 -7.27 -7.63
CA GLY A 32 -2.70 -6.06 -7.80
C GLY A 32 -3.76 -5.89 -6.72
N PHE A 33 -4.41 -4.74 -6.73
CA PHE A 33 -5.53 -4.43 -5.84
C PHE A 33 -6.81 -5.09 -6.31
N LEU A 34 -7.67 -5.47 -5.36
CA LEU A 34 -8.98 -6.04 -5.64
C LEU A 34 -10.06 -4.98 -5.92
N SER A 35 -9.74 -3.69 -5.73
CA SER A 35 -10.61 -2.57 -6.04
C SER A 35 -9.88 -1.53 -6.88
N THR A 36 -10.65 -0.77 -7.67
CA THR A 36 -10.13 0.37 -8.43
C THR A 36 -9.56 1.42 -7.48
N ASP A 37 -8.50 2.11 -7.92
CA ASP A 37 -7.99 3.31 -7.26
C ASP A 37 -9.11 4.37 -7.13
N PRO A 38 -9.38 4.90 -5.93
CA PRO A 38 -10.33 6.00 -5.76
C PRO A 38 -9.82 7.34 -6.31
N LEU A 39 -8.51 7.49 -6.53
CA LEU A 39 -7.95 8.70 -7.13
C LEU A 39 -8.14 8.71 -8.65
N SER A 40 -8.24 9.93 -9.20
CA SER A 40 -8.22 10.08 -10.65
C SER A 40 -6.86 9.66 -11.22
N PRO A 41 -6.82 8.96 -12.38
CA PRO A 41 -5.57 8.58 -13.01
C PRO A 41 -4.67 9.78 -13.28
N VAL A 42 -3.37 9.60 -13.03
CA VAL A 42 -2.35 10.59 -13.41
C VAL A 42 -2.07 10.41 -14.90
N LEU A 43 -2.68 11.25 -15.74
CA LEU A 43 -2.56 11.13 -17.19
C LEU A 43 -1.10 11.14 -17.65
N GLY A 44 -0.74 10.17 -18.50
CA GLY A 44 0.62 10.02 -19.01
C GLY A 44 1.58 9.27 -18.08
N ALA A 45 1.14 8.90 -16.88
CA ALA A 45 1.85 7.90 -16.08
C ALA A 45 1.76 6.53 -16.77
N GLY A 46 2.83 5.73 -16.69
CA GLY A 46 2.87 4.41 -17.35
C GLY A 46 1.82 3.40 -16.84
N TRP A 47 1.09 3.73 -15.78
CA TRP A 47 0.03 2.92 -15.18
C TRP A 47 -1.36 3.57 -15.25
N ASP A 48 -1.54 4.68 -15.98
CA ASP A 48 -2.81 5.42 -16.03
C ASP A 48 -4.01 4.55 -16.49
N GLY A 49 -3.76 3.58 -17.37
CA GLY A 49 -4.75 2.61 -17.85
C GLY A 49 -4.98 1.39 -16.94
N ASN A 50 -4.25 1.25 -15.82
CA ASN A 50 -4.42 0.15 -14.88
C ASN A 50 -4.81 0.66 -13.47
N PRO A 51 -6.11 0.80 -13.17
CA PRO A 51 -6.60 1.28 -11.88
C PRO A 51 -6.38 0.28 -10.72
N TYR A 52 -5.89 -0.93 -10.99
CA TYR A 52 -5.62 -1.96 -9.99
C TYR A 52 -4.11 -2.12 -9.68
N SER A 53 -3.26 -1.29 -10.28
CA SER A 53 -1.81 -1.44 -10.18
C SER A 53 -1.29 -1.16 -8.77
N TYR A 54 -0.38 -2.01 -8.30
CA TYR A 54 0.47 -1.74 -7.15
C TYR A 54 1.80 -1.13 -7.63
N GLY A 55 2.27 -0.07 -6.98
CA GLY A 55 3.55 0.56 -7.31
C GLY A 55 3.67 0.94 -8.80
N GLY A 56 2.56 1.27 -9.47
CA GLY A 56 2.56 1.63 -10.89
C GLY A 56 3.04 0.49 -11.81
N ASN A 57 2.80 -0.76 -11.43
CA ASN A 57 3.33 -1.98 -12.07
C ASN A 57 4.87 -2.10 -11.99
N ASN A 58 5.53 -1.40 -11.07
CA ASN A 58 6.98 -1.46 -10.87
C ASN A 58 7.35 -1.72 -9.39
N PRO A 59 6.93 -2.86 -8.80
CA PRO A 59 7.14 -3.14 -7.37
C PRO A 59 8.61 -3.27 -6.95
N LEU A 60 9.54 -3.40 -7.91
CA LEU A 60 10.97 -3.45 -7.63
C LEU A 60 11.56 -2.06 -7.35
N ASN A 61 10.95 -0.99 -7.89
CA ASN A 61 11.46 0.37 -7.78
C ASN A 61 10.47 1.33 -7.11
N ALA A 62 9.21 0.92 -6.92
CA ALA A 62 8.16 1.75 -6.36
C ALA A 62 7.35 0.97 -5.32
N SER A 63 7.05 1.63 -4.20
CA SER A 63 6.20 1.13 -3.13
C SER A 63 4.91 1.96 -3.06
N ASP A 64 3.80 1.32 -2.71
CA ASP A 64 2.50 1.97 -2.48
C ASP A 64 1.86 1.44 -1.17
N PRO A 65 2.41 1.78 0.01
CA PRO A 65 1.89 1.34 1.30
C PRO A 65 0.53 2.01 1.62
N THR A 66 0.18 3.09 0.92
CA THR A 66 -1.11 3.78 1.08
C THR A 66 -2.24 3.10 0.31
N GLY A 67 -1.89 2.24 -0.65
CA GLY A 67 -2.82 1.66 -1.60
C GLY A 67 -3.52 2.73 -2.43
N LEU A 68 -2.82 3.74 -2.93
CA LEU A 68 -3.37 4.79 -3.79
C LEU A 68 -2.51 4.95 -5.04
N ARG A 69 -1.24 5.30 -4.87
CA ARG A 69 -0.28 5.47 -5.97
C ARG A 69 1.14 5.27 -5.46
N PRO A 70 2.12 5.03 -6.36
CA PRO A 70 3.53 5.06 -5.99
C PRO A 70 3.87 6.30 -5.16
N LEU A 71 4.52 6.10 -4.02
CA LEU A 71 5.02 7.22 -3.23
C LEU A 71 6.16 7.92 -3.96
N THR A 72 6.13 9.26 -3.92
CA THR A 72 7.32 10.07 -4.22
C THR A 72 8.28 10.06 -3.02
N ASP A 73 9.51 10.54 -3.21
CA ASP A 73 10.48 10.71 -2.12
C ASP A 73 9.95 11.63 -1.00
N GLU A 74 9.11 12.61 -1.36
CA GLU A 74 8.46 13.50 -0.39
C GLU A 74 7.35 12.77 0.37
N ASP A 75 6.50 12.02 -0.34
CA ASP A 75 5.44 11.23 0.29
C ASP A 75 6.02 10.18 1.24
N LEU A 76 7.13 9.53 0.87
CA LEU A 76 7.80 8.54 1.71
C LEU A 76 8.31 9.17 3.02
N LYS A 77 8.95 10.34 2.95
CA LYS A 77 9.39 11.08 4.15
C LYS A 77 8.21 11.45 5.05
N ALA A 78 7.10 11.90 4.46
CA ALA A 78 5.90 12.23 5.21
C ALA A 78 5.27 10.99 5.87
N TYR A 79 5.22 9.88 5.15
CA TYR A 79 4.75 8.60 5.65
C TYR A 79 5.59 8.11 6.83
N ASP A 80 6.93 8.10 6.70
CA ASP A 80 7.86 7.71 7.76
C ASP A 80 7.75 8.59 9.01
N ALA A 81 7.56 9.90 8.83
CA ALA A 81 7.35 10.81 9.95
C ALA A 81 6.04 10.50 10.69
N SER A 82 4.97 10.20 9.95
CA SER A 82 3.67 9.86 10.54
C SER A 82 3.68 8.53 11.30
N SER A 83 4.32 7.49 10.74
CA SER A 83 4.38 6.16 11.33
C SER A 83 5.24 6.15 12.60
N ARG A 84 6.37 6.87 12.60
CA ARG A 84 7.19 7.07 13.80
C ARG A 84 6.48 7.87 14.88
N GLY A 85 5.75 8.91 14.50
CA GLY A 85 4.95 9.69 15.46
C GLY A 85 3.89 8.85 16.15
N ALA A 86 3.19 7.99 15.41
CA ALA A 86 2.18 7.09 15.96
C ALA A 86 2.77 6.06 16.94
N LEU A 87 3.94 5.49 16.62
CA LEU A 87 4.62 4.54 17.51
C LEU A 87 5.23 5.21 18.74
N ALA A 88 5.73 6.45 18.62
CA ALA A 88 6.23 7.22 19.75
C ALA A 88 5.12 7.56 20.76
N ALA A 89 3.93 7.94 20.28
CA ALA A 89 2.79 8.25 21.14
C ALA A 89 2.17 7.02 21.85
N ALA A 90 2.45 5.81 21.38
CA ALA A 90 1.97 4.56 21.99
C ALA A 90 2.90 4.01 23.08
N GLY A 91 4.02 4.69 23.35
CA GLY A 91 5.04 4.29 24.33
C GLY A 91 4.91 4.91 25.73
N ASP A 92 3.87 5.73 25.96
CA ASP A 92 3.56 6.41 27.22
C ASP A 92 2.41 5.70 27.99
#